data_AF-A0AAV4CDV9-F1
#
_entry.id   AF-A0AAV4CDV9-F1
#
_cell.length_a   1.000
_cell.length_b   1.000
_cell.length_c   1.000
_cell.angle_alpha   90.00
_cell.angle_beta   90.00
_cell.angle_gamma   90.00
#
_symmetry.space_group_name_H-M   'P 1'
#
loop_
_entity.id
_entity.type
_entity.pdbx_description
1 polymer ?
#
loop_
_entity_poly.entity_id
_entity_poly.type
_entity_poly.pdbx_seq_one_letter_code
_entity_poly.pdbx_strand_id
1 'polypeptide(L)'
;MSELDLYTKYLDLGVKLGRSGEDLTTWVEVKVRQDVERSERQIERERKREEMEMQKQREEKEMEMQREEREMQKQREELAFLREEKEREMQREEKEKERQLELRRMELEVETKKLEIGSRAGVDV
;
A
#
# COMPACT_ATOMS: atom_id res chain seq x y z
N MET A 1 27.57 -25.87 21.12
CA MET A 1 28.70 -26.79 21.40
C MET A 1 29.91 -25.90 21.63
N SER A 2 30.51 -25.96 22.81
CA SER A 2 31.62 -25.07 23.18
C SER A 2 32.93 -25.56 22.56
N GLU A 3 33.92 -24.67 22.47
CA GLU A 3 35.28 -25.03 22.04
C GLU A 3 35.88 -26.13 22.93
N LEU A 4 35.58 -26.09 24.23
CA LEU A 4 36.00 -27.11 25.19
C LEU A 4 35.38 -28.49 24.90
N ASP A 5 34.12 -28.54 24.45
CA ASP A 5 33.45 -29.77 24.05
C ASP A 5 34.10 -30.36 22.78
N LEU A 6 34.49 -29.51 21.83
CA LEU A 6 35.23 -29.94 20.64
C LEU A 6 36.62 -30.46 21.02
N TYR A 7 37.30 -29.77 21.93
CA TYR A 7 38.63 -30.16 22.40
C TYR A 7 38.61 -31.53 23.09
N THR A 8 37.64 -31.78 23.98
CA THR A 8 37.47 -33.10 24.63
C THR A 8 37.07 -34.19 23.65
N LYS A 9 36.15 -33.91 22.71
CA LYS A 9 35.77 -34.84 21.65
C LYS A 9 36.96 -35.25 20.79
N TYR A 10 37.78 -34.29 20.37
CA TYR A 10 38.95 -34.56 19.55
C TYR A 10 40.07 -35.23 20.35
N LEU A 11 40.29 -34.88 21.62
CA LEU A 11 41.25 -35.61 22.48
C LEU A 11 40.91 -37.11 22.56
N ASP A 12 39.66 -37.45 22.84
CA ASP A 12 39.20 -38.85 22.88
C ASP A 12 39.37 -39.56 21.52
N LEU A 13 39.04 -38.88 20.42
CA LEU A 13 39.22 -39.42 19.08
C LEU A 13 40.70 -39.66 18.74
N GLY A 14 41.56 -38.71 19.07
CA GLY A 14 42.99 -38.80 18.77
C GLY A 14 43.67 -39.91 19.57
N VAL A 15 43.30 -40.12 20.83
CA VAL A 15 43.76 -41.26 21.65
C VAL A 15 43.30 -42.58 21.02
N LYS A 16 42.04 -42.69 20.59
CA LYS A 16 41.51 -43.88 19.90
C LYS A 16 42.22 -44.18 18.58
N LEU A 17 42.73 -43.15 17.91
CA LEU A 17 43.53 -43.26 16.69
C LEU A 17 45.02 -43.54 16.96
N GLY A 18 45.43 -43.71 18.22
CA GLY A 18 46.81 -44.01 18.60
C GLY A 18 47.76 -42.81 18.56
N ARG A 19 47.25 -41.57 18.51
CA ARG A 19 48.08 -40.37 18.61
C ARG A 19 48.55 -40.16 20.05
N SER A 20 49.78 -39.70 20.24
CA SER A 20 50.38 -39.51 21.57
C SER A 20 51.16 -38.21 21.69
N GLY A 21 51.18 -37.63 22.90
CA GLY A 21 52.02 -36.48 23.22
C GLY A 21 51.72 -35.26 22.34
N GLU A 22 52.77 -34.65 21.79
CA GLU A 22 52.69 -33.41 21.00
C GLU A 22 51.90 -33.56 19.68
N ASP A 23 51.90 -34.76 19.06
CA ASP A 23 51.13 -35.05 17.85
C ASP A 23 49.61 -35.08 18.11
N LEU A 24 49.20 -35.52 19.32
CA LEU A 24 47.81 -35.48 19.73
C LEU A 24 47.34 -34.04 19.94
N THR A 25 48.10 -33.25 20.70
CA THR A 25 47.76 -31.84 21.02
C THR A 25 47.65 -31.01 19.75
N THR A 26 48.65 -31.08 18.86
CA THR A 26 48.66 -30.32 17.60
C THR A 26 47.47 -30.69 16.72
N TRP A 27 47.13 -31.97 16.65
CA TRP A 27 46.00 -32.44 15.85
C TRP A 27 44.65 -31.96 16.38
N VAL A 28 44.46 -31.99 17.71
CA VAL A 28 43.26 -31.49 18.36
C VAL A 28 43.09 -30.00 18.08
N GLU A 29 44.14 -29.20 18.27
CA GLU A 29 44.10 -27.75 18.02
C GLU A 29 43.71 -27.42 16.57
N VAL A 30 44.29 -28.14 15.60
CA VAL A 30 43.94 -27.97 14.18
C VAL A 30 42.47 -28.33 13.93
N LYS A 31 41.97 -29.41 14.52
CA LYS A 31 40.59 -29.87 14.32
C LYS A 31 39.57 -28.93 14.96
N VAL A 32 39.83 -28.51 16.20
CA VAL A 32 38.99 -27.54 16.90
C VAL A 32 38.95 -26.22 16.11
N ARG A 33 40.10 -25.70 15.68
CA ARG A 33 40.15 -24.47 14.87
C ARG A 33 39.34 -24.59 13.58
N GLN A 34 39.49 -25.70 12.84
CA GLN A 34 38.74 -25.93 11.60
C GLN A 34 37.23 -25.93 11.82
N ASP A 35 36.75 -26.58 12.87
CA ASP A 35 35.32 -26.66 13.16
C ASP A 35 34.75 -25.32 13.66
N VAL A 36 35.53 -24.59 14.47
CA VAL A 36 35.15 -23.24 14.92
C VAL A 36 35.04 -22.30 13.71
N GLU A 37 36.05 -22.24 12.84
CA GLU A 37 36.01 -21.43 11.62
C GLU A 37 34.83 -21.81 10.72
N ARG A 38 34.53 -23.10 10.61
CA ARG A 38 33.38 -23.58 9.84
C ARG A 38 32.07 -23.13 10.45
N SER A 39 31.94 -23.21 11.77
CA SER A 39 30.76 -22.76 12.51
C SER A 39 30.56 -21.26 12.36
N GLU A 40 31.62 -20.46 12.47
CA GLU A 40 31.56 -19.00 12.29
C GLU A 40 31.09 -18.63 10.88
N ARG A 41 31.63 -19.28 9.84
CA ARG A 41 31.19 -19.07 8.45
C ARG A 41 29.73 -19.47 8.23
N GLN A 42 29.23 -20.50 8.93
CA GLN A 42 27.82 -20.87 8.86
C GLN A 42 26.93 -19.80 9.51
N ILE A 43 27.30 -19.33 10.70
CA ILE A 43 26.58 -18.27 11.41
C ILE A 43 26.55 -16.99 10.57
N GLU A 44 27.67 -16.61 9.94
CA GLU A 44 27.74 -15.44 9.07
C GLU A 44 26.79 -15.57 7.86
N ARG A 45 26.72 -16.75 7.25
CA ARG A 45 25.80 -17.03 6.14
C ARG A 45 24.34 -16.99 6.57
N GLU A 46 24.03 -17.51 7.76
CA GLU A 46 22.68 -17.46 8.32
C GLU A 46 22.26 -16.01 8.61
N ARG A 47 23.12 -15.22 9.25
CA ARG A 47 22.87 -13.78 9.47
C ARG A 47 22.64 -13.02 8.17
N LYS A 48 23.45 -13.27 7.13
CA LYS A 48 23.24 -12.66 5.81
C LYS A 48 21.91 -13.05 5.19
N ARG A 49 21.46 -14.30 5.37
CA ARG A 49 20.15 -14.74 4.90
C ARG A 49 19.02 -14.04 5.64
N GLU A 50 19.11 -13.99 6.97
CA GLU A 50 18.12 -13.30 7.81
C GLU A 50 18.03 -11.81 7.45
N GLU A 51 19.18 -11.16 7.21
CA GLU A 51 19.23 -9.76 6.79
C GLU A 51 18.55 -9.54 5.44
N MET A 52 18.85 -10.39 4.43
CA MET A 52 18.19 -10.33 3.12
C MET A 52 16.69 -10.61 3.22
N GLU A 53 16.26 -11.54 4.06
CA GLU A 53 14.85 -11.86 4.26
C GLU A 53 14.11 -10.69 4.91
N MET A 54 14.70 -10.08 5.93
CA MET A 54 14.18 -8.87 6.56
C MET A 54 14.10 -7.70 5.57
N GLN A 55 15.12 -7.53 4.72
CA GLN A 55 15.11 -6.51 3.68
C GLN A 55 13.96 -6.75 2.68
N LYS A 56 13.81 -7.98 2.19
CA LYS A 56 12.73 -8.35 1.27
C LYS A 56 11.35 -8.09 1.87
N GLN A 57 11.13 -8.44 3.15
CA GLN A 57 9.87 -8.16 3.84
C GLN A 57 9.58 -6.65 3.95
N ARG A 58 10.62 -5.82 4.14
CA ARG A 58 10.45 -4.36 4.17
C ARG A 58 10.05 -3.83 2.80
N GLU A 59 10.75 -4.24 1.75
CA GLU A 59 10.46 -3.84 0.37
C GLU A 59 9.05 -4.27 -0.06
N GLU A 60 8.63 -5.48 0.32
CA GLU A 60 7.29 -5.99 0.04
C GLU A 60 6.20 -5.16 0.72
N LYS A 61 6.37 -4.84 2.01
CA LYS A 61 5.44 -3.97 2.75
C LYS A 61 5.40 -2.54 2.19
N GLU A 62 6.53 -2.00 1.78
CA GLU A 62 6.58 -0.67 1.17
C GLU A 62 5.80 -0.64 -0.15
N MET A 63 5.97 -1.66 -0.99
CA MET A 63 5.19 -1.79 -2.22
C MET A 63 3.70 -2.00 -1.96
N GLU A 64 3.34 -2.75 -0.92
CA GLU A 64 1.95 -2.94 -0.52
C GLU A 64 1.29 -1.62 -0.09
N MET A 65 1.96 -0.84 0.77
CA MET A 65 1.48 0.49 1.17
C MET A 65 1.33 1.44 -0.02
N GLN A 66 2.29 1.46 -0.95
CA GLN A 66 2.18 2.29 -2.16
C GLN A 66 1.00 1.88 -3.05
N ARG A 67 0.66 0.58 -3.11
CA ARG A 67 -0.51 0.12 -3.86
C ARG A 67 -1.80 0.56 -3.20
N GLU A 68 -1.90 0.37 -1.89
CA GLU A 68 -3.07 0.79 -1.11
C GLU A 68 -3.30 2.30 -1.20
N GLU A 69 -2.22 3.09 -1.09
CA GLU A 69 -2.30 4.55 -1.23
C GLU A 69 -2.84 4.97 -2.62
N ARG A 70 -2.33 4.35 -3.70
CA ARG A 70 -2.82 4.64 -5.05
C ARG A 70 -4.26 4.21 -5.26
N GLU A 71 -4.68 3.09 -4.67
CA GLU A 71 -6.06 2.63 -4.75
C GLU A 71 -7.01 3.58 -4.02
N MET A 72 -6.64 3.99 -2.80
CA MET A 72 -7.36 5.01 -2.04
C MET A 72 -7.42 6.35 -2.78
N GLN A 73 -6.33 6.75 -3.44
CA GLN A 73 -6.31 7.95 -4.27
C GLN A 73 -7.30 7.85 -5.43
N LYS A 74 -7.32 6.73 -6.17
CA LYS A 74 -8.28 6.51 -7.26
C LYS A 74 -9.72 6.57 -6.76
N GLN A 75 -10.03 5.94 -5.63
CA GLN A 75 -11.38 5.99 -5.04
C GLN A 75 -11.77 7.42 -4.66
N ARG A 76 -10.83 8.22 -4.12
CA ARG A 76 -11.09 9.63 -3.80
C ARG A 76 -11.36 10.46 -5.06
N GLU A 77 -10.57 10.26 -6.11
CA GLU A 77 -10.74 10.94 -7.40
C GLU A 77 -12.08 10.57 -8.05
N GLU A 78 -12.44 9.29 -8.03
CA GLU A 78 -13.73 8.82 -8.54
C GLU A 78 -14.91 9.43 -7.78
N LEU A 79 -14.86 9.47 -6.45
CA LEU A 79 -15.88 10.13 -5.63
C LEU A 79 -15.95 11.64 -5.87
N ALA A 80 -14.81 12.31 -6.08
CA ALA A 80 -14.77 13.72 -6.40
C ALA A 80 -15.41 14.00 -7.77
N PHE A 81 -15.10 13.17 -8.77
CA PHE A 81 -15.69 13.25 -10.10
C PHE A 81 -17.22 13.06 -10.06
N LEU A 82 -17.70 12.03 -9.34
CA LEU A 82 -19.14 11.79 -9.19
C LEU A 82 -19.87 12.95 -8.51
N ARG A 83 -19.24 13.61 -7.53
CA ARG A 83 -19.81 14.81 -6.89
C ARG A 83 -19.90 15.97 -7.87
N GLU A 84 -18.85 16.21 -8.64
CA GLU A 84 -18.83 17.28 -9.65
C GLU A 84 -19.87 17.04 -10.75
N GLU A 85 -20.02 15.79 -11.21
CA GLU A 85 -21.02 15.42 -12.21
C GLU A 85 -22.44 15.68 -11.69
N LYS A 86 -22.74 15.23 -10.47
CA LYS A 86 -24.04 15.47 -9.83
C LYS A 86 -24.32 16.95 -9.63
N GLU A 87 -23.33 17.75 -9.25
CA GLU A 87 -23.48 19.20 -9.11
C GLU A 87 -23.82 19.85 -10.45
N ARG A 88 -23.13 19.46 -11.53
CA ARG A 88 -23.44 19.93 -12.89
C ARG A 88 -24.84 19.54 -13.34
N GLU A 89 -25.29 18.33 -13.01
CA GLU A 89 -26.65 17.88 -13.31
C GLU A 89 -27.71 18.74 -12.59
N MET A 90 -27.54 18.98 -11.30
CA MET A 90 -28.44 19.86 -10.53
C MET A 90 -28.48 21.28 -11.10
N GLN A 91 -27.32 21.84 -11.48
CA GLN A 91 -27.27 23.16 -12.11
C GLN A 91 -27.98 23.21 -13.46
N ARG A 92 -27.96 22.12 -14.24
CA ARG A 92 -28.71 22.03 -15.50
C ARG A 92 -30.21 21.99 -15.24
N GLU A 93 -30.64 21.17 -14.28
CA GLU A 93 -32.05 21.05 -13.90
C GLU A 93 -32.60 22.39 -13.37
N GLU A 94 -31.83 23.10 -12.56
CA GLU A 94 -32.21 24.42 -12.03
C GLU A 94 -32.38 25.44 -13.14
N LYS A 95 -31.43 25.51 -14.08
CA LYS A 95 -31.54 26.39 -15.26
C LYS A 95 -32.72 26.04 -16.15
N GLU A 96 -33.07 24.75 -16.27
CA GLU A 96 -34.25 24.33 -17.01
C GLU A 96 -35.54 24.78 -16.33
N LYS A 97 -35.64 24.59 -15.00
CA LYS A 97 -36.77 25.09 -14.21
C LYS A 97 -36.91 26.61 -14.31
N GLU A 98 -35.81 27.35 -14.24
CA GLU A 98 -35.79 28.80 -14.39
C GLU A 98 -36.38 29.22 -15.75
N ARG A 99 -35.94 28.59 -16.85
CA ARG A 99 -36.49 28.84 -18.20
C ARG A 99 -37.99 28.52 -18.28
N GLN A 100 -38.44 27.43 -17.68
CA GLN A 100 -39.86 27.07 -17.68
C GLN A 100 -40.70 28.09 -16.91
N LEU A 101 -40.21 28.58 -15.77
CA LEU A 101 -40.86 29.63 -15.00
C LEU A 101 -40.91 30.96 -15.77
N GLU A 102 -39.83 31.30 -16.47
CA GLU A 102 -39.78 32.51 -17.32
C GLU A 102 -40.78 32.43 -18.48
N LEU A 103 -40.84 31.30 -19.19
CA LEU A 103 -41.83 31.06 -20.23
C LEU A 103 -43.25 31.20 -19.70
N ARG A 104 -43.56 30.55 -18.57
CA ARG A 104 -44.88 30.63 -17.95
C ARG A 104 -45.23 32.04 -17.50
N ARG A 105 -44.25 32.81 -17.02
CA ARG A 105 -44.44 34.23 -16.68
C ARG A 105 -44.78 35.06 -17.92
N MET A 106 -44.07 34.85 -19.03
CA MET A 106 -44.36 35.55 -20.29
C MET A 106 -45.74 35.18 -20.84
N GLU A 107 -46.14 33.91 -20.77
CA GLU A 107 -47.48 33.45 -21.19
C GLU A 107 -48.59 34.17 -20.41
N LEU A 108 -48.46 34.24 -19.08
CA LEU A 108 -49.41 34.96 -18.22
C LEU A 108 -49.45 36.46 -18.55
N GLU A 109 -48.31 37.09 -18.84
CA GLU A 109 -48.26 38.51 -19.22
C GLU A 109 -48.95 38.77 -20.58
N VAL A 110 -48.84 37.83 -21.53
CA VAL A 110 -49.57 37.91 -22.80
C VAL A 110 -51.07 37.75 -22.58
N GLU A 111 -51.48 36.81 -21.72
CA GLU A 111 -52.88 36.57 -21.40
C GLU A 111 -53.52 37.78 -20.70
N THR A 112 -52.85 38.38 -19.72
CA THR A 112 -53.35 39.59 -19.05
C THR A 112 -53.50 40.76 -20.01
N LYS A 113 -52.51 41.01 -20.89
CA LYS A 113 -52.61 42.07 -21.92
C LYS A 113 -53.77 41.83 -22.88
N LYS A 114 -54.03 40.57 -23.28
CA LYS A 114 -55.19 40.24 -24.12
C LYS A 114 -56.51 40.53 -23.42
N LEU A 115 -56.63 40.21 -22.13
CA LEU A 115 -57.82 40.51 -21.33
C LEU A 115 -58.04 42.02 -21.16
N GLU A 116 -56.98 42.80 -20.96
CA GLU A 116 -57.05 44.27 -20.88
C GLU A 116 -57.52 44.89 -22.21
N ILE A 117 -57.01 44.42 -23.34
CA ILE A 117 -57.42 44.88 -24.68
C ILE A 117 -58.88 44.51 -24.95
N GLY A 118 -59.28 43.26 -24.67
CA GLY A 118 -60.66 42.81 -24.83
C GLY A 118 -61.64 43.59 -23.94
N SER A 119 -61.22 43.93 -22.72
CA SER A 119 -62.02 44.77 -21.81
C SER A 119 -62.14 46.21 -22.30
N ARG A 120 -61.09 46.80 -22.90
CA ARG A 120 -61.18 48.13 -23.54
C ARG A 120 -62.02 48.15 -24.81
N ALA A 121 -61.97 47.09 -25.61
CA ALA A 121 -62.76 46.95 -26.83
C ALA A 121 -64.24 46.65 -26.57
N GLY A 122 -64.59 46.21 -25.35
CA GLY A 122 -65.97 45.96 -24.91
C GLY A 122 -66.66 47.14 -24.20
N VAL A 123 -66.00 48.30 -24.10
CA VAL A 123 -66.62 49.53 -23.58
C VAL A 123 -67.08 50.38 -24.77
N ASP A 124 -68.15 49.94 -25.41
CA ASP A 124 -69.07 50.81 -26.14
C ASP A 124 -70.39 50.80 -25.35
N VAL A 125 -70.63 51.84 -24.56
CA VAL A 125 -71.94 52.24 -24.03
C VAL A 125 -72.14 53.71 -24.38
#